data_AF-A0A7Z0Q089-F1
#
_entry.id   AF-A0A7Z0Q089-F1
#
_cell.length_a   1.000
_cell.length_b   1.000
_cell.length_c   1.000
_cell.angle_alpha   90.00
_cell.angle_beta   90.00
_cell.angle_gamma   90.00
#
_symmetry.space_group_name_H-M   'P 1'
#
loop_
_entity.id
_entity.type
_entity.pdbx_description
1 polymer ?
#
loop_
_entity_poly.entity_id
_entity_poly.type
_entity_poly.pdbx_seq_one_letter_code
_entity_poly.pdbx_strand_id
1 'polypeptide(L)' 'MAKRRYVARGVPGGYRIWDNRGKRYWGDLYELCPDDLLTELNGAKDTARLTELLRRYRATRR' A
#
# COMPACT_ATOMS: atom_id res chain seq x y z
N MET A 1 -19.08 7.45 -7.29
CA MET A 1 -17.84 7.24 -6.51
C MET A 1 -16.90 6.33 -7.30
N ALA A 2 -15.81 6.86 -7.87
CA ALA A 2 -14.83 6.01 -8.53
C ALA A 2 -14.20 5.06 -7.50
N LYS A 3 -14.22 3.75 -7.76
CA LYS A 3 -13.67 2.75 -6.84
C LYS A 3 -12.16 2.96 -6.71
N ARG A 4 -11.65 3.14 -5.48
CA ARG A 4 -10.21 3.32 -5.23
C ARG A 4 -9.42 2.19 -5.92
N ARG A 5 -8.36 2.56 -6.64
CA ARG A 5 -7.55 1.59 -7.39
C ARG A 5 -6.83 0.65 -6.42
N TYR A 6 -6.18 1.20 -5.41
CA TYR A 6 -5.45 0.46 -4.40
C TYR A 6 -6.25 0.43 -3.09
N VAL A 7 -6.37 -0.73 -2.46
CA VAL A 7 -7.07 -0.91 -1.18
C VAL A 7 -6.25 -1.81 -0.26
N ALA A 8 -6.18 -1.49 1.04
CA ALA A 8 -5.61 -2.42 2.02
C ALA A 8 -6.62 -3.54 2.27
N ARG A 9 -6.09 -4.76 2.38
CA ARG A 9 -6.83 -5.94 2.81
C ARG A 9 -6.06 -6.58 3.96
N GLY A 10 -6.76 -6.78 5.08
CA GLY A 10 -6.26 -7.61 6.16
C GLY A 10 -6.10 -9.05 5.68
N VAL A 11 -4.95 -9.63 5.93
CA VAL A 11 -4.61 -11.02 5.63
C VAL A 11 -3.95 -11.64 6.87
N PRO A 12 -3.88 -12.98 7.00
CA PRO A 12 -3.10 -13.59 8.06
C PRO A 12 -1.65 -13.08 8.03
N GLY A 13 -1.20 -12.46 9.12
CA GLY A 13 0.13 -11.85 9.23
C GLY A 13 0.23 -10.36 8.92
N GLY A 14 -0.89 -9.67 8.64
CA GLY A 14 -0.92 -8.20 8.51
C GLY A 14 -1.84 -7.70 7.39
N TYR A 15 -1.33 -6.82 6.56
CA TYR A 15 -2.05 -6.14 5.49
C TYR A 15 -1.32 -6.29 4.15
N ARG A 16 -2.08 -6.51 3.09
CA ARG A 16 -1.58 -6.40 1.70
C ARG A 16 -2.40 -5.39 0.93
N ILE A 17 -1.76 -4.76 -0.05
CA ILE A 17 -2.43 -3.82 -0.94
C ILE A 17 -2.98 -4.60 -2.14
N TRP A 18 -4.26 -4.42 -2.44
CA TRP A 18 -4.93 -5.00 -3.60
C TRP A 18 -5.09 -3.94 -4.68
N ASP A 19 -4.57 -4.19 -5.89
CA ASP A 19 -4.81 -3.38 -7.07
C ASP A 19 -6.09 -3.88 -7.78
N ASN A 20 -7.18 -3.12 -7.66
CA ASN A 20 -8.46 -3.43 -8.31
C ASN A 20 -8.35 -3.40 -9.84
N ARG A 21 -7.43 -2.62 -10.42
CA ARG A 21 -7.25 -2.55 -11.88
C ARG A 21 -6.46 -3.76 -12.39
N GLY A 22 -5.39 -4.10 -11.68
CA GLY A 22 -4.55 -5.26 -12.01
C GLY A 22 -5.10 -6.60 -11.51
N LYS A 23 -6.16 -6.59 -10.69
CA LYS A 23 -6.72 -7.76 -9.99
C LYS A 23 -5.66 -8.62 -9.30
N ARG A 24 -4.69 -7.98 -8.66
CA ARG A 24 -3.52 -8.62 -8.02
C ARG A 24 -3.10 -7.90 -6.77
N TYR A 25 -2.36 -8.58 -5.90
CA TYR A 25 -1.67 -7.93 -4.80
C TYR A 25 -0.51 -7.08 -5.31
N TRP A 26 -0.36 -5.89 -4.74
CA TRP A 26 0.70 -4.93 -5.02
C TRP A 26 1.60 -4.80 -3.79
N GLY A 27 2.91 -4.80 -4.00
CA GLY A 27 3.89 -4.69 -2.93
C GLY A 27 3.98 -5.91 -2.01
N ASP A 28 4.53 -5.68 -0.83
CA ASP A 28 4.83 -6.71 0.18
C ASP A 28 3.67 -6.90 1.18
N LEU A 29 3.90 -7.77 2.17
CA LEU A 29 3.13 -7.81 3.41
C LEU A 29 3.58 -6.68 4.34
N TYR A 30 2.61 -5.95 4.88
CA TYR A 30 2.81 -4.86 5.82
C TYR A 30 2.22 -5.28 7.17
N GLU A 31 2.97 -5.16 8.26
CA GLU A 31 2.45 -5.51 9.59
C GLU A 31 1.36 -4.54 10.06
N LEU A 32 1.53 -3.26 9.75
CA LEU A 32 0.57 -2.20 10.04
C LEU A 32 -0.21 -1.79 8.78
N CYS A 33 -1.43 -1.27 8.97
CA CYS A 33 -2.27 -0.82 7.86
C CYS A 33 -1.58 0.32 7.09
N PRO A 34 -1.28 0.16 5.78
CA PRO A 34 -0.46 1.10 5.04
C PRO A 34 -1.29 2.28 4.46
N ASP A 35 -2.02 3.00 5.32
CA ASP A 35 -2.98 4.03 4.89
C ASP A 35 -2.33 5.22 4.16
N ASP A 36 -1.16 5.66 4.63
CA ASP A 36 -0.40 6.74 3.97
C ASP A 36 0.05 6.33 2.57
N LEU A 37 0.44 5.06 2.41
CA LEU A 37 0.86 4.51 1.13
C LEU A 37 -0.33 4.36 0.18
N LEU A 38 -1.49 3.94 0.67
CA LEU A 38 -2.72 3.93 -0.12
C LEU A 38 -3.15 5.34 -0.55
N THR A 39 -2.99 6.32 0.33
CA THR A 39 -3.32 7.72 0.03
C THR A 39 -2.45 8.22 -1.11
N GLU A 40 -1.14 7.96 -1.06
CA GLU A 40 -0.22 8.35 -2.12
C GLU A 40 -0.48 7.61 -3.43
N LEU A 41 -0.69 6.29 -3.38
CA LEU A 41 -0.96 5.44 -4.55
C LEU A 41 -2.27 5.79 -5.27
N ASN A 42 -3.29 6.22 -4.53
CA ASN A 42 -4.57 6.65 -5.09
C ASN A 42 -4.61 8.15 -5.42
N GLY A 43 -3.67 8.95 -4.89
CA GLY A 43 -3.58 10.39 -5.05
C GLY A 43 -2.55 10.81 -6.12
N ALA A 44 -1.58 11.62 -5.69
CA ALA A 44 -0.59 12.26 -6.56
C ALA A 44 0.41 11.27 -7.19
N LYS A 45 0.66 10.13 -6.53
CA LYS A 45 1.62 9.10 -6.96
C LYS A 45 3.03 9.66 -7.13
N ASP A 46 3.43 10.54 -6.20
CA ASP A 46 4.77 11.08 -6.17
C ASP A 46 5.77 9.95 -5.86
N THR A 47 6.65 9.68 -6.82
CA THR A 47 7.66 8.63 -6.74
C THR A 47 8.61 8.81 -5.54
N ALA A 48 8.95 10.05 -5.19
CA ALA A 48 9.84 10.33 -4.06
C ALA A 48 9.18 9.95 -2.73
N ARG A 49 7.92 10.38 -2.55
CA ARG A 49 7.12 10.07 -1.37
C ARG A 49 6.80 8.58 -1.26
N LEU A 50 6.47 7.92 -2.37
CA LEU A 50 6.28 6.47 -2.41
C LEU A 50 7.55 5.72 -1.97
N THR A 51 8.71 6.14 -2.46
CA THR A 51 9.99 5.52 -2.10
C THR A 51 10.29 5.67 -0.61
N GLU A 52 10.03 6.85 -0.04
CA GLU A 52 10.19 7.10 1.39
C GLU A 52 9.25 6.23 2.24
N LEU A 53 7.97 6.19 1.88
CA LEU A 53 6.97 5.36 2.57
C LEU A 53 7.37 3.88 2.52
N LEU A 54 7.79 3.38 1.35
CA LEU A 54 8.26 1.99 1.21
C LEU A 54 9.49 1.71 2.09
N ARG A 55 10.44 2.64 2.22
CA ARG A 55 11.59 2.49 3.13
C ARG A 55 11.14 2.43 4.58
N ARG A 56 10.23 3.31 5.01
CA ARG A 56 9.68 3.32 6.38
C ARG A 56 9.01 1.98 6.70
N TYR A 57 8.11 1.51 5.84
CA TYR A 57 7.42 0.23 6.06
C TYR A 57 8.35 -0.98 6.02
N ARG A 58 9.45 -0.94 5.26
CA ARG A 58 10.49 -1.99 5.31
C ARG A 58 11.29 -1.95 6.61
N ALA A 59 11.59 -0.77 7.13
CA ALA A 59 12.29 -0.61 8.40
C ALA A 59 11.45 -1.03 9.60
N THR A 60 10.12 -0.84 9.53
CA THR A 60 9.17 -1.32 10.55
C THR A 60 9.06 -2.85 10.58
N ARG A 61 9.46 -3.54 9.50
CA ARG A 61 9.31 -4.99 9.33
C ARG A 61 10.32 -5.84 10.14
N ARG A 62 10.80 -5.34 11.28
CA ARG A 62 11.93 -5.90 12.03
C ARG A 62 11.54 -6.43 13.40
#